data_AF-A0A3D4M2B1-F1
#
_entry.id   AF-A0A3D4M2B1-F1
#
_cell.length_a   1.000
_cell.length_b   1.000
_cell.length_c   1.000
_cell.angle_alpha   90.00
_cell.angle_beta   90.00
_cell.angle_gamma   90.00
#
_symmetry.space_group_name_H-M   'P 1'
#
loop_
_entity.id
_entity.type
_entity.pdbx_description
1 polymer ?
#
loop_
_entity_poly.entity_id
_entity_poly.type
_entity_poly.pdbx_seq_one_letter_code
_entity_poly.pdbx_strand_id
1 'polypeptide(L)'
;MIAAGRHSLWVLLYLVFAGNIQAYRDVPALVYLNKLEQPDTIGFNLVDGMCSLLYSRIMDGSVPLYVSPEKALRIDANSLQALENTSGTRFEACPDLFIHEYWSSSRKSTRFKIEGFSFVNKNQLNEKVAFGFVSLKDIDSLLSHSFISTSANGSYHVSFEQALMSRKYSYHLVQMGQEAFFSDPMQAVKLKYDAFHSGKEIRSQQIIPAYKQLTYQVVKKKYSTDIDWSNSLILAVEEVLNENPELFMNLGGQRYDSFPAKHFHVPEVRGLLIEEDWVKTERQAHIAKARIKIILINGDLHWIELSDLERYGIVLHYRSLRDILSEKPFEFDLFRINDQKIDPALGRQYFEGIKKAPWNQLNAYVSE
;
A
#
# COMPACT_ATOMS: atom_id res chain seq x y z
N MET A 1 -9.83 -81.78 4.95
CA MET A 1 -10.52 -81.01 6.01
C MET A 1 -9.47 -80.09 6.64
N ILE A 2 -9.11 -78.95 6.05
CA ILE A 2 -9.77 -77.62 6.05
C ILE A 2 -10.18 -77.13 7.44
N ALA A 3 -9.42 -76.17 7.97
CA ALA A 3 -9.84 -74.88 8.53
C ALA A 3 -8.54 -74.14 8.95
N ALA A 4 -7.96 -73.17 8.24
CA ALA A 4 -8.45 -71.87 7.78
C ALA A 4 -9.00 -70.99 8.91
N GLY A 5 -8.16 -70.09 9.42
CA GLY A 5 -8.51 -69.02 10.37
C GLY A 5 -7.61 -67.80 10.13
N ARG A 6 -8.02 -66.95 9.18
CA ARG A 6 -7.50 -65.61 8.89
C ARG A 6 -7.73 -64.68 10.08
N HIS A 7 -6.73 -63.90 10.47
CA HIS A 7 -6.85 -62.46 10.80
C HIS A 7 -5.46 -61.82 10.64
N SER A 8 -5.21 -61.21 9.47
CA SER A 8 -5.21 -59.74 9.29
C SER A 8 -3.93 -59.10 9.87
N LEU A 9 -2.83 -59.09 9.11
CA LEU A 9 -2.48 -57.97 8.21
C LEU A 9 -2.34 -56.62 8.95
N TRP A 10 -1.39 -56.55 9.88
CA TRP A 10 -0.73 -55.28 10.22
C TRP A 10 0.69 -55.33 9.69
N VAL A 11 0.78 -55.26 8.36
CA VAL A 11 1.91 -54.61 7.71
C VAL A 11 1.88 -53.18 8.25
N LEU A 12 2.64 -52.93 9.32
CA LEU A 12 2.91 -51.58 9.78
C LEU A 12 3.88 -50.99 8.76
N LEU A 13 3.26 -50.64 7.64
CA LEU A 13 3.72 -49.84 6.53
C LEU A 13 3.99 -48.44 7.09
N TYR A 14 5.00 -48.30 7.95
CA TYR A 14 5.74 -47.06 8.08
C TYR A 14 6.64 -46.95 6.84
N LEU A 15 6.02 -47.03 5.65
CA LEU A 15 6.47 -46.27 4.51
C LEU A 15 6.25 -44.82 4.93
N VAL A 16 7.31 -44.30 5.53
CA VAL A 16 7.64 -42.89 5.52
C VAL A 16 7.36 -42.43 4.10
N PHE A 17 6.18 -41.83 3.87
CA PHE A 17 5.95 -40.88 2.80
C PHE A 17 6.82 -39.66 3.12
N ALA A 18 8.13 -39.85 3.10
CA ALA A 18 9.04 -38.80 2.71
C ALA A 18 8.76 -38.65 1.21
N GLY A 19 7.72 -37.87 0.89
CA GLY A 19 7.73 -37.16 -0.37
C GLY A 19 9.13 -36.56 -0.48
N ASN A 20 9.83 -36.91 -1.55
CA ASN A 20 11.14 -36.36 -1.87
C ASN A 20 10.96 -34.85 -2.03
N ILE A 21 10.99 -34.12 -0.91
CA ILE A 21 11.15 -32.67 -0.90
C ILE A 21 12.60 -32.49 -1.30
N GLN A 22 12.83 -32.45 -2.61
CA GLN A 22 14.14 -32.26 -3.17
C GLN A 22 14.56 -30.85 -2.78
N ALA A 23 15.54 -30.77 -1.87
CA ALA A 23 16.15 -29.50 -1.58
C ALA A 23 16.82 -29.00 -2.86
N TYR A 24 16.59 -27.75 -3.19
CA TYR A 24 17.20 -27.10 -4.34
C TYR A 24 17.74 -25.74 -3.90
N ARG A 25 18.79 -25.29 -4.59
CA ARG A 25 19.50 -24.07 -4.26
C ARG A 25 19.66 -23.21 -5.50
N ASP A 26 19.25 -21.96 -5.36
CA ASP A 26 19.42 -20.87 -6.32
C ASP A 26 19.01 -21.29 -7.73
N VAL A 27 17.83 -21.91 -7.84
CA VAL A 27 17.25 -22.32 -9.11
C VAL A 27 16.50 -21.12 -9.71
N PRO A 28 16.78 -20.73 -10.97
CA PRO A 28 16.06 -19.64 -11.63
C PRO A 28 14.56 -19.91 -11.66
N ALA A 29 13.76 -18.89 -11.38
CA ALA A 29 12.32 -18.94 -11.43
C ALA A 29 11.80 -17.72 -12.18
N LEU A 30 10.84 -17.93 -13.08
CA LEU A 30 10.13 -16.85 -13.75
C LEU A 30 8.71 -16.77 -13.20
N VAL A 31 8.41 -15.66 -12.55
CA VAL A 31 7.11 -15.39 -11.93
C VAL A 31 6.35 -14.39 -12.77
N TYR A 32 5.05 -14.61 -12.99
CA TYR A 32 4.18 -13.77 -13.79
C TYR A 32 3.09 -13.14 -12.94
N LEU A 33 2.91 -11.82 -13.09
CA LEU A 33 1.83 -11.04 -12.50
C LEU A 33 1.04 -10.39 -13.63
N ASN A 34 -0.28 -10.49 -13.53
CA ASN A 34 -1.19 -9.73 -14.38
C ASN A 34 -1.86 -8.62 -13.57
N LYS A 35 -2.00 -7.44 -14.18
CA LYS A 35 -2.64 -6.26 -13.58
C LYS A 35 -4.07 -6.54 -13.11
N LEU A 36 -4.87 -7.28 -13.89
CA LEU A 36 -6.27 -7.56 -13.59
C LEU A 36 -6.46 -8.66 -12.54
N GLU A 37 -5.41 -9.46 -12.29
CA GLU A 37 -5.43 -10.56 -11.31
C GLU A 37 -4.89 -10.13 -9.94
N GLN A 38 -4.68 -8.83 -9.71
CA GLN A 38 -4.30 -8.31 -8.39
C GLN A 38 -5.57 -7.97 -7.59
N PRO A 39 -6.02 -8.83 -6.65
CA PRO A 39 -7.24 -8.57 -5.91
C PRO A 39 -7.07 -7.35 -4.99
N ASP A 40 -8.14 -6.56 -4.88
CA ASP A 40 -8.17 -5.36 -4.03
C ASP A 40 -8.00 -5.68 -2.53
N THR A 41 -8.20 -6.94 -2.10
CA THR A 41 -7.95 -7.36 -0.71
C THR A 41 -6.48 -7.24 -0.28
N ILE A 42 -5.54 -7.25 -1.22
CA ILE A 42 -4.13 -6.93 -0.94
C ILE A 42 -3.97 -5.42 -0.71
N GLY A 43 -4.78 -4.65 -1.43
CA GLY A 43 -4.89 -3.21 -1.35
C GLY A 43 -3.82 -2.44 -2.11
N PHE A 44 -3.11 -3.08 -3.04
CA PHE A 44 -2.24 -2.43 -4.00
C PHE A 44 -2.13 -3.27 -5.29
N ASN A 45 -1.73 -2.63 -6.39
CA ASN A 45 -1.47 -3.29 -7.67
C ASN A 45 0.00 -3.13 -8.07
N LEU A 46 0.80 -4.20 -7.88
CA LEU A 46 2.23 -4.15 -8.17
C LEU A 46 2.55 -3.91 -9.64
N VAL A 47 1.74 -4.43 -10.56
CA VAL A 47 1.98 -4.27 -11.99
C VAL A 47 1.83 -2.81 -12.37
N ASP A 48 0.70 -2.21 -12.01
CA ASP A 48 0.40 -0.80 -12.29
C ASP A 48 1.41 0.13 -11.62
N GLY A 49 1.66 -0.09 -10.32
CA GLY A 49 2.60 0.72 -9.55
C GLY A 49 4.03 0.67 -10.09
N MET A 50 4.53 -0.52 -10.47
CA MET A 50 5.88 -0.67 -11.03
C MET A 50 6.02 0.03 -12.38
N CYS A 51 5.01 -0.08 -13.25
CA CYS A 51 5.03 0.58 -14.56
C CYS A 51 5.05 2.10 -14.41
N SER A 52 4.19 2.67 -13.55
CA SER A 52 4.16 4.12 -13.29
C SER A 52 5.44 4.63 -12.64
N LEU A 53 5.98 3.90 -11.64
CA LEU A 53 7.22 4.30 -10.96
C LEU A 53 8.40 4.37 -11.94
N LEU A 54 8.55 3.33 -12.77
CA LEU A 54 9.73 3.17 -13.61
C LEU A 54 9.69 4.00 -14.88
N TYR A 55 8.50 4.25 -15.46
CA TYR A 55 8.42 4.94 -16.75
C TYR A 55 9.09 6.32 -16.72
N SER A 56 8.72 7.19 -15.78
CA SER A 56 9.33 8.52 -15.64
C SER A 56 10.86 8.46 -15.49
N ARG A 57 11.36 7.45 -14.79
CA ARG A 57 12.80 7.23 -14.53
C ARG A 57 13.55 6.61 -15.70
N ILE A 58 12.86 5.84 -16.55
CA ILE A 58 13.42 5.36 -17.81
C ILE A 58 13.51 6.54 -18.78
N MET A 59 12.47 7.37 -18.84
CA MET A 59 12.38 8.51 -19.73
C MET A 59 13.40 9.61 -19.42
N ASP A 60 13.70 9.86 -18.13
CA ASP A 60 14.77 10.79 -17.73
C ASP A 60 16.18 10.18 -17.77
N GLY A 61 16.29 8.88 -18.08
CA GLY A 61 17.54 8.14 -18.22
C GLY A 61 18.17 7.65 -16.90
N SER A 62 17.57 7.95 -15.75
CA SER A 62 18.05 7.53 -14.42
C SER A 62 17.95 6.02 -14.19
N VAL A 63 17.01 5.35 -14.85
CA VAL A 63 16.86 3.88 -14.81
C VAL A 63 17.20 3.29 -16.19
N PRO A 64 18.14 2.34 -16.27
CA PRO A 64 18.44 1.65 -17.51
C PRO A 64 17.36 0.59 -17.82
N LEU A 65 16.90 0.59 -19.06
CA LEU A 65 16.05 -0.45 -19.64
C LEU A 65 16.89 -1.28 -20.61
N TYR A 66 16.84 -2.59 -20.50
CA TYR A 66 17.60 -3.52 -21.34
C TYR A 66 16.68 -4.35 -22.23
N VAL A 67 17.20 -4.90 -23.32
CA VAL A 67 16.42 -5.81 -24.18
C VAL A 67 16.14 -7.15 -23.48
N SER A 68 17.10 -7.65 -22.69
CA SER A 68 17.02 -8.95 -22.02
C SER A 68 17.71 -8.92 -20.64
N PRO A 69 17.49 -9.95 -19.79
CA PRO A 69 18.19 -10.10 -18.51
C PRO A 69 19.71 -10.19 -18.61
N GLU A 70 20.26 -10.49 -19.79
CA GLU A 70 21.72 -10.54 -20.04
C GLU A 70 22.34 -9.14 -20.09
N LYS A 71 21.52 -8.09 -20.22
CA LYS A 71 21.92 -6.67 -20.24
C LYS A 71 22.89 -6.31 -21.37
N ALA A 72 22.87 -7.08 -22.47
CA ALA A 72 23.76 -6.86 -23.61
C ALA A 72 23.45 -5.56 -24.38
N LEU A 73 22.19 -5.17 -24.44
CA LEU A 73 21.73 -3.97 -25.15
C LEU A 73 20.77 -3.14 -24.29
N ARG A 74 21.02 -1.82 -24.23
CA ARG A 74 20.15 -0.85 -23.56
C ARG A 74 19.15 -0.26 -24.56
N ILE A 75 17.92 -0.06 -24.12
CA ILE A 75 16.86 0.66 -24.81
C ILE A 75 16.85 2.08 -24.26
N ASP A 76 17.02 3.09 -25.13
CA ASP A 76 16.90 4.49 -24.75
C ASP A 76 15.44 4.98 -24.81
N ALA A 77 15.20 6.16 -24.25
CA ALA A 77 13.86 6.75 -24.16
C ALA A 77 13.19 6.94 -25.54
N ASN A 78 13.97 7.34 -26.55
CA ASN A 78 13.47 7.53 -27.92
C ASN A 78 13.04 6.20 -28.54
N SER A 79 13.83 5.14 -28.34
CA SER A 79 13.54 3.79 -28.80
C SER A 79 12.31 3.20 -28.12
N LEU A 80 12.15 3.44 -26.81
CA LEU A 80 10.94 3.03 -26.08
C LEU A 80 9.71 3.77 -26.62
N GLN A 81 9.77 5.08 -26.80
CA GLN A 81 8.66 5.86 -27.36
C GLN A 81 8.32 5.43 -28.80
N ALA A 82 9.33 5.15 -29.62
CA ALA A 82 9.12 4.62 -30.96
C ALA A 82 8.39 3.27 -30.91
N LEU A 83 8.82 2.35 -30.04
CA LEU A 83 8.16 1.06 -29.83
C LEU A 83 6.70 1.22 -29.39
N GLU A 84 6.41 2.11 -28.44
CA GLU A 84 5.05 2.42 -28.01
C GLU A 84 4.18 2.93 -29.17
N ASN A 85 4.71 3.88 -29.94
CA ASN A 85 3.98 4.49 -31.05
C ASN A 85 3.72 3.48 -32.19
N THR A 86 4.71 2.66 -32.52
CA THR A 86 4.57 1.64 -33.59
C THR A 86 3.67 0.48 -33.17
N SER A 87 3.72 0.08 -31.89
CA SER A 87 2.88 -1.02 -31.39
C SER A 87 1.47 -0.60 -30.98
N GLY A 88 1.21 0.71 -30.82
CA GLY A 88 -0.04 1.22 -30.28
C GLY A 88 -0.26 0.85 -28.80
N THR A 89 0.82 0.54 -28.08
CA THR A 89 0.78 0.18 -26.65
C THR A 89 1.59 1.18 -25.82
N ARG A 90 1.36 1.21 -24.50
CA ARG A 90 2.10 2.08 -23.57
C ARG A 90 2.74 1.25 -22.47
N PHE A 91 3.95 1.64 -22.07
CA PHE A 91 4.69 1.03 -20.97
C PHE A 91 3.94 1.23 -19.65
N GLU A 92 3.46 2.45 -19.36
CA GLU A 92 2.69 2.74 -18.15
C GLU A 92 1.40 1.91 -18.04
N ALA A 93 0.83 1.50 -19.17
CA ALA A 93 -0.37 0.67 -19.24
C ALA A 93 -0.05 -0.82 -19.47
N CYS A 94 1.17 -1.25 -19.19
CA CYS A 94 1.60 -2.64 -19.35
C CYS A 94 0.79 -3.56 -18.39
N PRO A 95 0.09 -4.58 -18.92
CA PRO A 95 -0.75 -5.46 -18.10
C PRO A 95 0.04 -6.63 -17.51
N ASP A 96 1.19 -6.98 -18.09
CA ASP A 96 1.93 -8.21 -17.80
C ASP A 96 3.35 -7.89 -17.30
N LEU A 97 3.60 -8.24 -16.04
CA LEU A 97 4.90 -8.11 -15.38
C LEU A 97 5.48 -9.49 -15.11
N PHE A 98 6.73 -9.70 -15.52
CA PHE A 98 7.51 -10.88 -15.17
C PHE A 98 8.60 -10.51 -14.17
N ILE A 99 8.69 -11.27 -13.09
CA ILE A 99 9.74 -11.14 -12.08
C ILE A 99 10.71 -12.29 -12.27
N HIS A 100 11.98 -11.95 -12.51
CA HIS A 100 13.08 -12.90 -12.61
C HIS A 100 13.60 -13.14 -11.21
N GLU A 101 13.47 -14.37 -10.71
CA GLU A 101 13.82 -14.74 -9.35
C GLU A 101 14.79 -15.93 -9.32
N TYR A 102 15.40 -16.15 -8.15
CA TYR A 102 16.12 -17.38 -7.81
C TYR A 102 15.53 -17.94 -6.53
N TRP A 103 15.15 -19.21 -6.53
CA TRP A 103 14.57 -19.87 -5.36
C TRP A 103 15.52 -20.92 -4.79
N SER A 104 15.57 -20.94 -3.47
CA SER A 104 16.25 -21.96 -2.66
C SER A 104 15.23 -22.54 -1.69
N SER A 105 14.94 -23.83 -1.75
CA SER A 105 14.01 -24.47 -0.82
C SER A 105 14.61 -25.72 -0.19
N SER A 106 14.29 -25.91 1.08
CA SER A 106 14.62 -27.10 1.87
C SER A 106 13.35 -27.62 2.53
N ARG A 107 13.47 -28.62 3.42
CA ARG A 107 12.34 -29.09 4.23
C ARG A 107 11.82 -28.05 5.22
N LYS A 108 12.67 -27.15 5.73
CA LYS A 108 12.32 -26.22 6.82
C LYS A 108 12.09 -24.79 6.36
N SER A 109 12.78 -24.37 5.32
CA SER A 109 12.77 -22.97 4.88
C SER A 109 12.86 -22.83 3.37
N THR A 110 12.29 -21.75 2.88
CA THR A 110 12.41 -21.26 1.50
C THR A 110 12.99 -19.85 1.52
N ARG A 111 13.81 -19.54 0.51
CA ARG A 111 14.35 -18.22 0.23
C ARG A 111 14.10 -17.92 -1.25
N PHE A 112 13.76 -16.69 -1.55
CA PHE A 112 13.77 -16.17 -2.92
C PHE A 112 14.62 -14.90 -2.98
N LYS A 113 15.19 -14.64 -4.15
CA LYS A 113 15.90 -13.41 -4.49
C LYS A 113 15.35 -12.92 -5.83
N ILE A 114 15.01 -11.63 -5.93
CA ILE A 114 14.63 -10.99 -7.18
C ILE A 114 15.90 -10.50 -7.90
N GLU A 115 15.97 -10.68 -9.20
CA GLU A 115 17.07 -10.22 -10.07
C GLU A 115 16.66 -9.04 -10.94
N GLY A 116 15.39 -9.00 -11.34
CA GLY A 116 14.83 -7.89 -12.11
C GLY A 116 13.45 -8.21 -12.67
N PHE A 117 13.00 -7.35 -13.58
CA PHE A 117 11.62 -7.27 -14.05
C PHE A 117 11.57 -7.17 -15.56
N SER A 118 10.66 -7.88 -16.21
CA SER A 118 10.34 -7.71 -17.64
C SER A 118 8.90 -7.29 -17.84
N PHE A 119 8.67 -6.41 -18.81
CA PHE A 119 7.38 -5.79 -19.07
C PHE A 119 6.88 -6.20 -20.46
N VAL A 120 5.68 -6.76 -20.52
CA VAL A 120 5.09 -7.26 -21.76
C VAL A 120 3.69 -6.72 -21.94
N ASN A 121 3.35 -6.37 -23.16
CA ASN A 121 2.00 -5.99 -23.54
C ASN A 121 1.55 -6.81 -24.77
N LYS A 122 0.29 -6.66 -25.14
CA LYS A 122 -0.25 -7.17 -26.39
C LYS A 122 -0.84 -6.01 -27.18
N ASN A 123 -0.47 -5.90 -28.46
CA ASN A 123 -1.05 -4.90 -29.33
C ASN A 123 -2.49 -5.26 -29.73
N GLN A 124 -3.13 -4.41 -30.53
CA GLN A 124 -4.49 -4.64 -31.03
C GLN A 124 -4.65 -5.93 -31.86
N LEU A 125 -3.54 -6.44 -32.41
CA LEU A 125 -3.47 -7.70 -33.16
C LEU A 125 -3.16 -8.91 -32.26
N ASN A 126 -3.13 -8.72 -30.94
CA ASN A 126 -2.77 -9.73 -29.94
C ASN A 126 -1.31 -10.24 -30.05
N GLU A 127 -0.44 -9.50 -30.73
CA GLU A 127 0.99 -9.78 -30.80
C GLU A 127 1.69 -9.28 -29.54
N LYS A 128 2.64 -10.06 -29.04
CA LYS A 128 3.39 -9.71 -27.82
C LYS A 128 4.40 -8.60 -28.11
N VAL A 129 4.34 -7.55 -27.31
CA VAL A 129 5.27 -6.41 -27.32
C VAL A 129 6.07 -6.48 -26.04
N ALA A 130 7.36 -6.83 -26.13
CA ALA A 130 8.26 -6.81 -24.98
C ALA A 130 8.92 -5.43 -24.88
N PHE A 131 8.64 -4.69 -23.81
CA PHE A 131 9.24 -3.37 -23.61
C PHE A 131 10.68 -3.44 -23.13
N GLY A 132 11.05 -4.49 -22.40
CA GLY A 132 12.41 -4.71 -21.95
C GLY A 132 12.50 -5.26 -20.53
N PHE A 133 13.70 -5.19 -19.97
CA PHE A 133 14.11 -5.68 -18.68
C PHE A 133 14.76 -4.58 -17.83
N VAL A 134 14.39 -4.47 -16.57
CA VAL A 134 15.02 -3.59 -15.57
C VAL A 134 15.64 -4.45 -14.48
N SER A 135 16.92 -4.25 -14.18
CA SER A 135 17.58 -5.01 -13.12
C SER A 135 17.27 -4.43 -11.75
N LEU A 136 17.04 -5.31 -10.77
CA LEU A 136 16.88 -4.90 -9.38
C LEU A 136 18.08 -4.09 -8.88
N LYS A 137 19.32 -4.48 -9.25
CA LYS A 137 20.54 -3.77 -8.81
C LYS A 137 20.53 -2.28 -9.16
N ASP A 138 19.88 -1.91 -10.27
CA ASP A 138 19.83 -0.54 -10.76
C ASP A 138 18.72 0.28 -10.09
N ILE A 139 17.76 -0.38 -9.42
CA ILE A 139 16.56 0.25 -8.85
C ILE A 139 16.31 -0.07 -7.37
N ASP A 140 17.18 -0.81 -6.70
CA ASP A 140 16.99 -1.26 -5.31
C ASP A 140 16.71 -0.10 -4.33
N SER A 141 17.52 0.96 -4.42
CA SER A 141 17.32 2.19 -3.65
C SER A 141 16.00 2.89 -4.01
N LEU A 142 15.61 2.88 -5.30
CA LEU A 142 14.34 3.46 -5.72
C LEU A 142 13.15 2.68 -5.12
N LEU A 143 13.19 1.36 -5.11
CA LEU A 143 12.10 0.51 -4.61
C LEU A 143 11.96 0.58 -3.07
N SER A 144 13.05 0.75 -2.35
CA SER A 144 13.05 0.88 -0.89
C SER A 144 12.55 2.24 -0.40
N HIS A 145 12.74 3.31 -1.20
CA HIS A 145 12.35 4.68 -0.83
C HIS A 145 11.07 5.19 -1.53
N SER A 146 10.49 4.40 -2.44
CA SER A 146 9.23 4.74 -3.12
C SER A 146 8.08 3.94 -2.54
N PHE A 147 6.95 4.59 -2.32
CA PHE A 147 5.73 3.96 -1.78
C PHE A 147 4.77 3.62 -2.90
N ILE A 148 4.19 2.42 -2.83
CA ILE A 148 3.12 2.02 -3.74
C ILE A 148 1.80 2.65 -3.27
N SER A 149 0.99 3.11 -4.22
CA SER A 149 -0.36 3.60 -3.92
C SER A 149 -1.20 2.46 -3.36
N THR A 150 -1.94 2.74 -2.29
CA THR A 150 -2.73 1.74 -1.57
C THR A 150 -4.19 2.13 -1.44
N SER A 151 -5.07 1.15 -1.66
CA SER A 151 -6.50 1.31 -1.45
C SER A 151 -6.86 1.29 0.04
N ALA A 152 -8.14 1.53 0.35
CA ALA A 152 -8.63 1.43 1.72
C ALA A 152 -8.47 0.03 2.31
N ASN A 153 -8.25 -1.02 1.51
CA ASN A 153 -7.91 -2.37 2.00
C ASN A 153 -6.41 -2.53 2.31
N GLY A 154 -5.53 -1.75 1.69
CA GLY A 154 -4.08 -1.89 1.82
C GLY A 154 -3.51 -1.24 3.09
N SER A 155 -2.30 -1.59 3.49
CA SER A 155 -1.62 -0.79 4.51
C SER A 155 -1.13 0.52 3.90
N TYR A 156 -1.22 1.61 4.67
CA TYR A 156 -0.55 2.85 4.34
C TYR A 156 0.98 2.66 4.34
N HIS A 157 1.67 3.48 3.53
CA HIS A 157 3.13 3.65 3.54
C HIS A 157 3.91 2.35 3.31
N VAL A 158 3.45 1.54 2.35
CA VAL A 158 4.12 0.32 1.90
C VAL A 158 5.10 0.67 0.80
N SER A 159 6.39 0.38 0.98
CA SER A 159 7.37 0.53 -0.09
C SER A 159 7.20 -0.55 -1.17
N PHE A 160 7.69 -0.30 -2.38
CA PHE A 160 7.71 -1.33 -3.42
C PHE A 160 8.51 -2.55 -3.02
N GLU A 161 9.64 -2.36 -2.33
CA GLU A 161 10.43 -3.45 -1.75
C GLU A 161 9.58 -4.29 -0.79
N GLN A 162 8.89 -3.66 0.17
CA GLN A 162 8.01 -4.37 1.11
C GLN A 162 6.89 -5.14 0.40
N ALA A 163 6.26 -4.52 -0.61
CA ALA A 163 5.20 -5.17 -1.38
C ALA A 163 5.73 -6.44 -2.08
N LEU A 164 6.87 -6.35 -2.77
CA LEU A 164 7.53 -7.47 -3.44
C LEU A 164 8.00 -8.56 -2.46
N MET A 165 8.65 -8.16 -1.37
CA MET A 165 9.23 -9.10 -0.42
C MET A 165 8.16 -9.76 0.47
N SER A 166 6.96 -9.17 0.59
CA SER A 166 5.84 -9.78 1.33
C SER A 166 5.25 -11.02 0.68
N ARG A 167 5.36 -11.15 -0.66
CA ARG A 167 4.66 -12.14 -1.50
C ARG A 167 3.14 -12.23 -1.28
N LYS A 168 2.50 -11.17 -0.76
CA LYS A 168 1.03 -11.14 -0.58
C LYS A 168 0.27 -10.98 -1.90
N TYR A 169 0.95 -10.58 -2.96
CA TYR A 169 0.36 -10.39 -4.28
C TYR A 169 0.03 -11.69 -5.00
N SER A 170 -0.89 -11.61 -5.96
CA SER A 170 -1.23 -12.73 -6.82
C SER A 170 -0.17 -12.89 -7.91
N TYR A 171 0.31 -14.12 -8.12
CA TYR A 171 1.31 -14.44 -9.13
C TYR A 171 1.23 -15.90 -9.55
N HIS A 172 1.74 -16.18 -10.76
CA HIS A 172 1.89 -17.53 -11.31
C HIS A 172 3.36 -17.87 -11.50
N LEU A 173 3.70 -19.15 -11.32
CA LEU A 173 5.03 -19.65 -11.67
C LEU A 173 4.99 -20.14 -13.11
N VAL A 174 5.82 -19.55 -13.97
CA VAL A 174 5.85 -19.87 -15.41
C VAL A 174 6.98 -20.85 -15.73
N GLN A 175 8.13 -20.68 -15.09
CA GLN A 175 9.32 -21.49 -15.33
C GLN A 175 10.11 -21.69 -14.04
N MET A 176 10.70 -22.86 -13.88
CA MET A 176 11.65 -23.19 -12.82
C MET A 176 12.84 -23.96 -13.41
N GLY A 177 14.04 -23.41 -13.31
CA GLY A 177 15.23 -23.93 -13.97
C GLY A 177 15.02 -23.97 -15.49
N GLN A 178 15.15 -25.16 -16.09
CA GLN A 178 14.89 -25.39 -17.51
C GLN A 178 13.44 -25.82 -17.81
N GLU A 179 12.62 -26.04 -16.78
CA GLU A 179 11.27 -26.55 -16.91
C GLU A 179 10.27 -25.39 -17.01
N ALA A 180 9.53 -25.35 -18.11
CA ALA A 180 8.43 -24.41 -18.30
C ALA A 180 7.09 -25.14 -18.12
N PHE A 181 6.15 -24.52 -17.42
CA PHE A 181 4.92 -25.19 -16.99
C PHE A 181 3.72 -24.95 -17.91
N PHE A 182 3.95 -24.60 -19.18
CA PHE A 182 2.87 -24.39 -20.15
C PHE A 182 2.06 -25.66 -20.41
N SER A 183 2.73 -26.83 -20.43
CA SER A 183 2.11 -28.13 -20.65
C SER A 183 1.52 -28.77 -19.40
N ASP A 184 2.02 -28.41 -18.21
CA ASP A 184 1.50 -28.87 -16.91
C ASP A 184 1.42 -27.72 -15.90
N PRO A 185 0.34 -26.91 -15.95
CA PRO A 185 0.13 -25.84 -14.99
C PRO A 185 -0.06 -26.33 -13.54
N MET A 186 -0.46 -27.59 -13.33
CA MET A 186 -0.68 -28.13 -11.98
C MET A 186 0.62 -28.37 -11.24
N GLN A 187 1.68 -28.74 -11.97
CA GLN A 187 3.02 -28.83 -11.39
C GLN A 187 3.52 -27.48 -10.87
N ALA A 188 3.27 -26.38 -11.61
CA ALA A 188 3.60 -25.02 -11.15
C ALA A 188 2.87 -24.66 -9.84
N VAL A 189 1.57 -24.96 -9.76
CA VAL A 189 0.76 -24.72 -8.56
C VAL A 189 1.30 -25.51 -7.37
N LYS A 190 1.58 -26.80 -7.57
CA LYS A 190 2.15 -27.66 -6.53
C LYS A 190 3.50 -27.15 -6.05
N LEU A 191 4.40 -26.79 -6.96
CA LEU A 191 5.74 -26.30 -6.60
C LEU A 191 5.67 -24.95 -5.85
N LYS A 192 4.79 -24.04 -6.27
CA LYS A 192 4.50 -22.79 -5.56
C LYS A 192 3.95 -23.05 -4.15
N TYR A 193 3.01 -23.99 -4.02
CA TYR A 193 2.44 -24.37 -2.72
C TYR A 193 3.52 -24.97 -1.80
N ASP A 194 4.30 -25.91 -2.31
CA ASP A 194 5.39 -26.57 -1.58
C ASP A 194 6.48 -25.59 -1.16
N ALA A 195 6.76 -24.55 -1.96
CA ALA A 195 7.75 -23.53 -1.66
C ALA A 195 7.29 -22.54 -0.58
N PHE A 196 6.03 -22.06 -0.65
CA PHE A 196 5.59 -20.88 0.12
C PHE A 196 4.38 -21.10 1.03
N HIS A 197 3.71 -22.25 0.96
CA HIS A 197 2.47 -22.53 1.71
C HIS A 197 2.51 -23.83 2.53
N SER A 198 3.62 -24.57 2.50
CA SER A 198 3.81 -25.84 3.20
C SER A 198 4.21 -25.69 4.69
N GLY A 199 3.98 -24.52 5.30
CA GLY A 199 4.41 -24.22 6.68
C GLY A 199 5.91 -23.96 6.85
N LYS A 200 6.66 -23.83 5.74
CA LYS A 200 8.09 -23.47 5.75
C LYS A 200 8.28 -22.01 6.15
N GLU A 201 9.38 -21.74 6.84
CA GLU A 201 9.84 -20.38 7.08
C GLU A 201 10.29 -19.74 5.75
N ILE A 202 9.78 -18.55 5.43
CA ILE A 202 10.21 -17.78 4.26
C ILE A 202 11.21 -16.72 4.72
N ARG A 203 12.51 -17.01 4.59
CA ARG A 203 13.58 -16.19 5.19
C ARG A 203 13.70 -14.77 4.62
N SER A 204 13.24 -14.56 3.39
CA SER A 204 13.28 -13.24 2.74
C SER A 204 12.00 -12.42 2.99
N GLN A 205 10.99 -12.99 3.66
CA GLN A 205 9.67 -12.38 3.69
C GLN A 205 9.64 -11.16 4.60
N GLN A 206 9.16 -10.03 4.05
CA GLN A 206 8.91 -8.84 4.84
C GLN A 206 7.45 -8.80 5.31
N ILE A 207 7.24 -8.34 6.55
CA ILE A 207 5.90 -8.14 7.10
C ILE A 207 5.43 -6.75 6.71
N ILE A 208 4.27 -6.67 6.08
CA ILE A 208 3.58 -5.40 5.86
C ILE A 208 2.89 -5.00 7.17
N PRO A 209 3.26 -3.86 7.79
CA PRO A 209 2.62 -3.39 9.02
C PRO A 209 1.14 -3.11 8.76
N ALA A 210 0.33 -3.04 9.82
CA ALA A 210 -1.06 -2.66 9.71
C ALA A 210 -1.20 -1.17 10.03
N TYR A 211 -1.05 -0.33 9.00
CA TYR A 211 -1.24 1.12 9.07
C TYR A 211 -2.35 1.61 8.15
N LYS A 212 -3.03 2.70 8.53
CA LYS A 212 -3.96 3.45 7.67
C LYS A 212 -3.70 4.93 7.84
N GLN A 213 -3.88 5.70 6.79
CA GLN A 213 -3.96 7.15 6.88
C GLN A 213 -5.38 7.59 6.57
N LEU A 214 -6.01 8.34 7.46
CA LEU A 214 -7.34 8.89 7.26
C LEU A 214 -7.21 10.39 7.03
N THR A 215 -7.89 10.92 6.02
CA THR A 215 -8.01 12.37 5.81
C THR A 215 -9.49 12.76 5.82
N TYR A 216 -9.87 13.64 6.74
CA TYR A 216 -11.24 14.09 6.91
C TYR A 216 -11.32 15.57 7.30
N GLN A 217 -12.49 16.18 7.16
CA GLN A 217 -12.71 17.58 7.50
C GLN A 217 -13.81 17.75 8.54
N VAL A 218 -13.59 18.69 9.45
CA VAL A 218 -14.58 19.22 10.39
C VAL A 218 -14.95 20.63 9.93
N VAL A 219 -16.24 20.91 9.75
CA VAL A 219 -16.74 22.19 9.21
C VAL A 219 -17.50 22.96 10.29
N LYS A 220 -17.27 24.28 10.34
CA LYS A 220 -18.00 25.18 11.24
C LYS A 220 -19.45 25.30 10.78
N LYS A 221 -20.39 24.95 11.67
CA LYS A 221 -21.83 25.06 11.42
C LYS A 221 -22.30 26.48 11.74
N LYS A 222 -23.13 27.04 10.84
CA LYS A 222 -23.68 28.41 10.99
C LYS A 222 -24.70 28.53 12.13
N TYR A 223 -25.46 27.47 12.37
CA TYR A 223 -26.51 27.43 13.37
C TYR A 223 -26.39 26.12 14.16
N SER A 224 -26.30 26.21 15.48
CA SER A 224 -26.46 25.07 16.39
C SER A 224 -27.36 25.50 17.54
N THR A 225 -28.29 24.63 17.93
CA THR A 225 -29.17 24.83 19.09
C THR A 225 -28.63 24.16 20.36
N ASP A 226 -27.65 23.25 20.22
CA ASP A 226 -27.04 22.46 21.30
C ASP A 226 -25.50 22.63 21.33
N ILE A 227 -24.84 22.04 22.34
CA ILE A 227 -23.38 21.95 22.41
C ILE A 227 -22.89 21.20 21.16
N ASP A 228 -22.28 21.94 20.24
CA ASP A 228 -21.73 21.40 19.00
C ASP A 228 -20.22 21.23 19.12
N TRP A 229 -19.77 19.98 19.13
CA TRP A 229 -18.35 19.63 19.26
C TRP A 229 -17.51 20.12 18.08
N SER A 230 -18.08 20.18 16.86
CA SER A 230 -17.36 20.69 15.68
C SER A 230 -17.04 22.17 15.85
N ASN A 231 -18.03 22.98 16.22
CA ASN A 231 -17.87 24.41 16.49
C ASN A 231 -16.96 24.66 17.70
N SER A 232 -17.12 23.89 18.77
CA SER A 232 -16.29 24.03 19.98
C SER A 232 -14.82 23.75 19.69
N LEU A 233 -14.54 22.69 18.92
CA LEU A 233 -13.19 22.37 18.46
C LEU A 233 -12.59 23.49 17.62
N ILE A 234 -13.34 23.98 16.63
CA ILE A 234 -12.87 25.03 15.72
C ILE A 234 -12.61 26.34 16.48
N LEU A 235 -13.52 26.74 17.37
CA LEU A 235 -13.39 27.96 18.16
C LEU A 235 -12.20 27.90 19.11
N ALA A 236 -11.92 26.76 19.76
CA ALA A 236 -10.74 26.63 20.61
C ALA A 236 -9.43 26.75 19.82
N VAL A 237 -9.38 26.19 18.61
CA VAL A 237 -8.23 26.38 17.72
C VAL A 237 -8.10 27.84 17.29
N GLU A 238 -9.21 28.50 16.96
CA GLU A 238 -9.27 29.93 16.61
C GLU A 238 -8.80 30.82 17.77
N GLU A 239 -9.19 30.52 19.01
CA GLU A 239 -8.76 31.20 20.23
C GLU A 239 -7.24 31.08 20.44
N VAL A 240 -6.69 29.86 20.34
CA VAL A 240 -5.24 29.65 20.44
C VAL A 240 -4.46 30.47 19.42
N LEU A 241 -4.93 30.56 18.17
CA LEU A 241 -4.25 31.36 17.16
C LEU A 241 -4.32 32.86 17.46
N ASN A 242 -5.45 33.36 18.00
CA ASN A 242 -5.60 34.77 18.39
C ASN A 242 -4.73 35.13 19.59
N GLU A 243 -4.61 34.23 20.58
CA GLU A 243 -3.75 34.42 21.75
C GLU A 243 -2.26 34.27 21.43
N ASN A 244 -1.92 33.57 20.35
CA ASN A 244 -0.54 33.29 19.94
C ASN A 244 -0.28 33.74 18.49
N PRO A 245 -0.16 35.06 18.22
CA PRO A 245 0.05 35.57 16.86
C PRO A 245 1.29 35.00 16.16
N GLU A 246 2.36 34.70 16.91
CA GLU A 246 3.57 34.08 16.37
C GLU A 246 3.29 32.68 15.80
N LEU A 247 2.44 31.88 16.46
CA LEU A 247 2.01 30.58 15.96
C LEU A 247 1.28 30.75 14.62
N PHE A 248 0.31 31.67 14.56
CA PHE A 248 -0.42 31.98 13.33
C PHE A 248 0.54 32.35 12.19
N MET A 249 1.53 33.22 12.45
CA MET A 249 2.53 33.61 11.47
C MET A 249 3.43 32.45 11.04
N ASN A 250 3.89 31.62 11.97
CA ASN A 250 4.72 30.45 11.64
C ASN A 250 3.96 29.42 10.78
N LEU A 251 2.63 29.38 10.90
CA LEU A 251 1.76 28.54 10.06
C LEU A 251 1.40 29.19 8.71
N GLY A 252 2.09 30.24 8.28
CA GLY A 252 1.85 30.87 6.99
C GLY A 252 0.80 31.98 7.01
N GLY A 253 0.44 32.47 8.19
CA GLY A 253 -0.53 33.55 8.42
C GLY A 253 -0.15 34.89 7.82
N GLN A 254 1.14 35.13 7.56
CA GLN A 254 1.67 36.36 6.94
C GLN A 254 1.12 36.63 5.53
N ARG A 255 0.50 35.62 4.90
CA ARG A 255 -0.19 35.75 3.61
C ARG A 255 -1.54 36.46 3.73
N TYR A 256 -2.09 36.51 4.94
CA TYR A 256 -3.47 36.92 5.21
C TYR A 256 -3.56 38.15 6.12
N ASP A 257 -2.57 38.34 6.98
CA ASP A 257 -2.48 39.52 7.85
C ASP A 257 -1.01 39.89 8.11
N SER A 258 -0.76 41.15 8.46
CA SER A 258 0.55 41.68 8.82
C SER A 258 0.61 41.97 10.33
N PHE A 259 1.46 41.24 11.05
CA PHE A 259 1.79 41.51 12.45
C PHE A 259 3.06 42.38 12.52
N PRO A 260 3.15 43.38 13.43
CA PRO A 260 2.19 43.73 14.47
C PRO A 260 1.14 44.77 14.02
N ALA A 261 -0.10 44.32 13.80
CA ALA A 261 -1.24 45.22 13.69
C ALA A 261 -1.77 45.57 15.08
N LYS A 262 -2.21 46.83 15.28
CA LYS A 262 -2.73 47.34 16.55
C LYS A 262 -4.00 46.60 17.04
N HIS A 263 -4.63 45.81 16.16
CA HIS A 263 -5.79 44.96 16.40
C HIS A 263 -5.63 43.64 15.63
N PHE A 264 -4.58 42.89 15.93
CA PHE A 264 -4.39 41.57 15.31
C PHE A 264 -5.59 40.67 15.65
N HIS A 265 -6.20 40.08 14.62
CA HIS A 265 -7.24 39.08 14.75
C HIS A 265 -7.15 38.12 13.59
N VAL A 266 -7.16 36.83 13.88
CA VAL A 266 -7.07 35.77 12.88
C VAL A 266 -8.33 35.80 12.00
N PRO A 267 -8.24 35.67 10.66
CA PRO A 267 -9.42 35.54 9.83
C PRO A 267 -10.31 34.38 10.29
N GLU A 268 -11.63 34.47 10.11
CA GLU A 268 -12.58 33.45 10.58
C GLU A 268 -12.13 32.03 10.17
N VAL A 269 -12.00 31.14 11.15
CA VAL A 269 -11.73 29.72 10.90
C VAL A 269 -13.02 29.05 10.44
N ARG A 270 -13.03 28.51 9.22
CA ARG A 270 -14.16 27.84 8.57
C ARG A 270 -14.22 26.35 8.86
N GLY A 271 -13.07 25.74 9.18
CA GLY A 271 -12.97 24.32 9.43
C GLY A 271 -11.55 23.85 9.67
N LEU A 272 -11.42 22.55 9.91
CA LEU A 272 -10.15 21.86 10.12
C LEU A 272 -10.09 20.69 9.15
N LEU A 273 -9.03 20.59 8.36
CA LEU A 273 -8.67 19.36 7.65
C LEU A 273 -7.71 18.58 8.54
N ILE A 274 -8.05 17.34 8.85
CA ILE A 274 -7.33 16.50 9.79
C ILE A 274 -6.82 15.28 9.05
N GLU A 275 -5.55 14.96 9.25
CA GLU A 275 -4.94 13.73 8.79
C GLU A 275 -4.46 12.92 9.99
N GLU A 276 -4.86 11.64 10.06
CA GLU A 276 -4.53 10.73 11.15
C GLU A 276 -3.84 9.47 10.62
N ASP A 277 -2.70 9.14 11.21
CA ASP A 277 -2.06 7.84 11.02
C ASP A 277 -2.54 6.88 12.10
N TRP A 278 -3.19 5.81 11.66
CA TRP A 278 -3.74 4.75 12.51
C TRP A 278 -2.87 3.52 12.48
N VAL A 279 -2.74 2.89 13.64
CA VAL A 279 -2.04 1.61 13.81
C VAL A 279 -3.01 0.59 14.40
N LYS A 280 -3.04 -0.61 13.80
CA LYS A 280 -3.81 -1.73 14.35
C LYS A 280 -2.88 -2.75 14.99
N THR A 281 -3.10 -2.98 16.28
CA THR A 281 -2.53 -4.11 17.02
C THR A 281 -3.55 -5.25 17.08
N GLU A 282 -3.18 -6.41 17.61
CA GLU A 282 -4.09 -7.55 17.78
C GLU A 282 -5.36 -7.21 18.57
N ARG A 283 -5.31 -6.20 19.45
CA ARG A 283 -6.40 -5.86 20.39
C ARG A 283 -7.25 -4.68 19.94
N GLN A 284 -6.66 -3.67 19.30
CA GLN A 284 -7.37 -2.45 18.92
C GLN A 284 -6.62 -1.61 17.87
N ALA A 285 -7.38 -0.80 17.13
CA ALA A 285 -6.86 0.27 16.29
C ALA A 285 -6.83 1.59 17.09
N HIS A 286 -5.76 2.37 16.94
CA HIS A 286 -5.62 3.66 17.60
C HIS A 286 -4.85 4.65 16.72
N ILE A 287 -4.99 5.94 17.02
CA ILE A 287 -4.28 7.03 16.36
C ILE A 287 -2.84 7.07 16.90
N ALA A 288 -1.85 6.89 16.03
CA ALA A 288 -0.44 7.04 16.37
C ALA A 288 0.02 8.49 16.20
N LYS A 289 -0.38 9.14 15.10
CA LYS A 289 -0.07 10.55 14.81
C LYS A 289 -1.27 11.23 14.19
N ALA A 290 -1.36 12.55 14.38
CA ALA A 290 -2.36 13.36 13.73
C ALA A 290 -1.77 14.75 13.46
N ARG A 291 -2.17 15.33 12.34
CA ARG A 291 -1.85 16.71 11.97
C ARG A 291 -3.10 17.42 11.48
N ILE A 292 -3.12 18.73 11.67
CA ILE A 292 -4.28 19.58 11.40
C ILE A 292 -3.85 20.69 10.45
N LYS A 293 -4.66 20.95 9.44
CA LYS A 293 -4.59 22.13 8.59
C LYS A 293 -5.80 23.00 8.87
N ILE A 294 -5.54 24.24 9.27
CA ILE A 294 -6.59 25.17 9.67
C ILE A 294 -7.07 25.90 8.41
N ILE A 295 -8.37 25.82 8.15
CA ILE A 295 -9.02 26.40 6.96
C ILE A 295 -9.65 27.72 7.38
N LEU A 296 -9.16 28.82 6.82
CA LEU A 296 -9.69 30.17 7.03
C LEU A 296 -10.65 30.55 5.91
N ILE A 297 -11.39 31.63 6.10
CA ILE A 297 -12.29 32.18 5.06
C ILE A 297 -11.57 32.60 3.78
N ASN A 298 -10.30 32.99 3.87
CA ASN A 298 -9.49 33.53 2.76
C ASN A 298 -8.34 32.60 2.33
N GLY A 299 -8.27 31.38 2.86
CA GLY A 299 -7.29 30.37 2.48
C GLY A 299 -6.88 29.46 3.64
N ASP A 300 -5.84 28.65 3.45
CA ASP A 300 -5.43 27.65 4.42
C ASP A 300 -4.07 27.96 5.03
N LEU A 301 -3.92 27.67 6.32
CA LEU A 301 -2.62 27.63 6.98
C LEU A 301 -1.83 26.36 6.64
N HIS A 302 -0.56 26.32 7.03
CA HIS A 302 0.28 25.12 6.96
C HIS A 302 -0.18 24.07 7.98
N TRP A 303 0.23 22.82 7.75
CA TRP A 303 -0.03 21.71 8.68
C TRP A 303 0.70 21.94 10.01
N ILE A 304 0.00 21.65 11.11
CA ILE A 304 0.57 21.58 12.47
C ILE A 304 0.35 20.18 13.03
N GLU A 305 1.36 19.60 13.65
CA GLU A 305 1.23 18.33 14.38
C GLU A 305 0.33 18.52 15.62
N LEU A 306 -0.55 17.56 15.88
CA LEU A 306 -1.47 17.61 17.03
C LEU A 306 -0.71 17.83 18.34
N SER A 307 0.44 17.16 18.51
CA SER A 307 1.28 17.26 19.70
C SER A 307 1.84 18.66 19.96
N ASP A 308 1.97 19.48 18.92
CA ASP A 308 2.44 20.86 19.06
C ASP A 308 1.27 21.78 19.41
N LEU A 309 0.10 21.54 18.84
CA LEU A 309 -1.13 22.27 19.19
C LEU A 309 -1.58 21.96 20.63
N GLU A 310 -1.39 20.73 21.11
CA GLU A 310 -1.69 20.31 22.48
C GLU A 310 -0.86 21.07 23.54
N ARG A 311 0.31 21.62 23.18
CA ARG A 311 1.15 22.40 24.10
C ARG A 311 0.50 23.72 24.53
N TYR A 312 -0.49 24.20 23.79
CA TYR A 312 -1.27 25.39 24.11
C TYR A 312 -2.44 25.10 25.07
N GLY A 313 -2.55 23.88 25.58
CA GLY A 313 -3.48 23.57 26.67
C GLY A 313 -4.95 23.52 26.26
N ILE A 314 -5.25 23.21 24.99
CA ILE A 314 -6.63 23.10 24.52
C ILE A 314 -7.32 21.93 25.24
N VAL A 315 -8.32 22.27 26.07
CA VAL A 315 -9.18 21.32 26.77
C VAL A 315 -10.63 21.72 26.52
N LEU A 316 -11.43 20.80 25.96
CA LEU A 316 -12.84 21.02 25.70
C LEU A 316 -13.67 20.01 26.47
N HIS A 317 -14.60 20.50 27.30
CA HIS A 317 -15.46 19.65 28.13
C HIS A 317 -14.67 18.57 28.90
N TYR A 318 -13.53 18.94 29.49
CA TYR A 318 -12.64 18.04 30.24
C TYR A 318 -11.98 16.93 29.40
N ARG A 319 -11.93 17.09 28.07
CA ARG A 319 -11.24 16.21 27.13
C ARG A 319 -10.06 16.92 26.47
N SER A 320 -8.95 16.20 26.31
CA SER A 320 -7.83 16.67 25.48
C SER A 320 -8.17 16.60 24.00
N LEU A 321 -7.41 17.29 23.14
CA LEU A 321 -7.58 17.18 21.69
C LEU A 321 -7.45 15.73 21.21
N ARG A 322 -6.47 14.96 21.73
CA ARG A 322 -6.33 13.54 21.41
C ARG A 322 -7.55 12.70 21.78
N ASP A 323 -8.17 12.95 22.93
CA ASP A 323 -9.39 12.25 23.34
C ASP A 323 -10.53 12.58 22.36
N ILE A 324 -10.68 13.86 22.01
CA ILE A 324 -11.71 14.36 21.09
C ILE A 324 -11.54 13.73 19.71
N LEU A 325 -10.32 13.69 19.16
CA LEU A 325 -10.06 13.05 17.87
C LEU A 325 -10.22 11.52 17.91
N SER A 326 -9.99 10.88 19.06
CA SER A 326 -10.17 9.43 19.22
C SER A 326 -11.64 9.04 19.34
N GLU A 327 -12.39 9.75 20.18
CA GLU A 327 -13.82 9.56 20.40
C GLU A 327 -14.64 9.99 19.18
N LYS A 328 -14.17 11.05 18.49
CA LYS A 328 -14.86 11.76 17.40
C LYS A 328 -16.31 12.12 17.75
N PRO A 329 -16.55 12.94 18.81
CA PRO A 329 -17.89 13.37 19.20
C PRO A 329 -18.50 14.43 18.26
N PHE A 330 -17.76 14.82 17.22
CA PHE A 330 -18.11 15.82 16.22
C PHE A 330 -18.50 15.18 14.88
N GLU A 331 -19.22 15.92 14.05
CA GLU A 331 -19.48 15.53 12.67
C GLU A 331 -18.26 15.84 11.79
N PHE A 332 -17.96 14.93 10.87
CA PHE A 332 -16.85 15.06 9.93
C PHE A 332 -17.15 14.37 8.60
N ASP A 333 -16.53 14.89 7.54
CA ASP A 333 -16.57 14.33 6.19
C ASP A 333 -15.26 13.60 5.89
N LEU A 334 -15.31 12.27 5.76
CA LEU A 334 -14.15 11.45 5.43
C LEU A 334 -13.91 11.47 3.91
N PHE A 335 -12.77 12.00 3.49
CA PHE A 335 -12.43 12.15 2.07
C PHE A 335 -11.53 11.05 1.53
N ARG A 336 -10.66 10.50 2.39
CA ARG A 336 -9.61 9.59 1.91
C ARG A 336 -9.21 8.60 3.00
N ILE A 337 -9.00 7.35 2.58
CA ILE A 337 -8.24 6.35 3.33
C ILE A 337 -7.06 5.94 2.46
N ASN A 338 -5.85 6.11 2.97
CA ASN A 338 -4.61 5.97 2.22
C ASN A 338 -4.64 6.83 0.95
N ASP A 339 -4.61 6.21 -0.23
CA ASP A 339 -4.70 6.90 -1.52
C ASP A 339 -6.10 6.81 -2.15
N GLN A 340 -7.00 6.00 -1.58
CA GLN A 340 -8.37 5.83 -2.06
C GLN A 340 -9.26 6.99 -1.60
N LYS A 341 -9.80 7.72 -2.58
CA LYS A 341 -10.88 8.69 -2.35
C LYS A 341 -12.14 7.97 -1.88
N ILE A 342 -12.77 8.52 -0.86
CA ILE A 342 -13.99 7.99 -0.27
C ILE A 342 -15.16 8.89 -0.64
N ASP A 343 -16.25 8.28 -1.08
CA ASP A 343 -17.51 8.99 -1.26
C ASP A 343 -18.01 9.48 0.12
N PRO A 344 -18.30 10.78 0.30
CA PRO A 344 -18.82 11.30 1.56
C PRO A 344 -20.01 10.50 2.12
N ALA A 345 -20.89 9.97 1.26
CA ALA A 345 -22.04 9.17 1.68
C ALA A 345 -21.63 7.87 2.41
N LEU A 346 -20.45 7.33 2.11
CA LEU A 346 -19.90 6.10 2.69
C LEU A 346 -18.93 6.38 3.85
N GLY A 347 -18.56 7.64 4.09
CA GLY A 347 -17.51 8.01 5.04
C GLY A 347 -17.71 7.45 6.45
N ARG A 348 -18.95 7.47 6.95
CA ARG A 348 -19.29 6.92 8.27
C ARG A 348 -19.13 5.40 8.34
N GLN A 349 -19.55 4.67 7.30
CA GLN A 349 -19.43 3.22 7.24
C GLN A 349 -17.96 2.79 7.19
N TYR A 350 -17.15 3.47 6.39
CA TYR A 350 -15.70 3.27 6.36
C TYR A 350 -15.05 3.50 7.72
N PHE A 351 -15.42 4.59 8.42
CA PHE A 351 -14.87 4.88 9.75
C PHE A 351 -15.25 3.81 10.79
N GLU A 352 -16.48 3.29 10.76
CA GLU A 352 -16.87 2.16 11.59
C GLU A 352 -16.07 0.89 11.25
N GLY A 353 -15.85 0.64 9.96
CA GLY A 353 -15.02 -0.45 9.46
C GLY A 353 -13.58 -0.36 9.99
N ILE A 354 -12.98 0.83 10.04
CA ILE A 354 -11.64 1.03 10.60
C ILE A 354 -11.55 0.52 12.04
N LYS A 355 -12.60 0.70 12.84
CA LYS A 355 -12.64 0.25 14.24
C LYS A 355 -12.93 -1.25 14.38
N LYS A 356 -13.80 -1.81 13.53
CA LYS A 356 -14.39 -3.15 13.74
C LYS A 356 -13.89 -4.21 12.74
N ALA A 357 -13.71 -3.86 11.48
CA ALA A 357 -13.48 -4.82 10.40
C ALA A 357 -12.00 -5.22 10.25
N PRO A 358 -11.70 -6.38 9.63
CA PRO A 358 -10.38 -6.67 9.09
C PRO A 358 -9.98 -5.61 8.06
N TRP A 359 -8.80 -5.03 8.23
CA TRP A 359 -8.38 -3.88 7.42
C TRP A 359 -8.13 -4.19 5.95
N ASN A 360 -7.97 -5.47 5.59
CA ASN A 360 -7.85 -5.97 4.24
C ASN A 360 -9.20 -6.27 3.56
N GLN A 361 -10.32 -5.94 4.23
CA GLN A 361 -11.69 -6.21 3.77
C GLN A 361 -12.62 -5.01 4.04
N LEU A 362 -12.08 -3.80 4.20
CA LEU A 362 -12.86 -2.59 4.45
C LEU A 362 -13.82 -2.26 3.30
N ASN A 363 -13.39 -2.40 2.05
CA ASN A 363 -14.26 -2.14 0.90
C ASN A 363 -15.45 -3.13 0.87
N ALA A 364 -15.24 -4.39 1.29
CA ALA A 364 -16.30 -5.38 1.38
C ALA A 364 -17.29 -5.04 2.51
N TYR A 365 -16.77 -4.65 3.69
CA TYR A 365 -17.58 -4.25 4.84
C TYR A 365 -18.55 -3.09 4.55
N VAL A 366 -18.16 -2.16 3.66
CA VAL A 366 -18.98 -1.00 3.28
C VAL A 366 -19.96 -1.31 2.15
N SER A 367 -19.75 -2.41 1.43
CA SER A 367 -20.62 -2.82 0.32
C SER A 367 -21.78 -3.73 0.77
N GLU A 368 -21.76 -4.17 2.03
CA GLU A 368 -22.83 -4.90 2.72
C GLU A 368 -23.78 -3.94 3.45
#